data_AF-A0A7J4N6U6-F1
#
_entry.id   AF-A0A7J4N6U6-F1
#
_cell.length_a   1.000
_cell.length_b   1.000
_cell.length_c   1.000
_cell.angle_alpha   90.00
_cell.angle_beta   90.00
_cell.angle_gamma   90.00
#
_symmetry.space_group_name_H-M   'P 1'
#
loop_
_entity.id
_entity.type
_entity.pdbx_description
1 polymer ?
#
loop_
_entity_poly.entity_id
_entity_poly.type
_entity_poly.pdbx_seq_one_letter_code
_entity_poly.pdbx_strand_id
1 'polypeptide(L)'
;CISFATMECAADDAQTVYVESPTMLEYIVLKMEYLFRKGKGEQFMVILDSVNSLAAHNEVRMLYEFMQVLMASAKSRGAYPVILSMEDQMKPELHEMLQLVCDQFVTLK
;
A
#
# COMPACT_ATOMS: atom_id res chain seq x y z
N CYS A 1 -0.75 -8.31 -1.16
CA CYS A 1 -1.74 -7.24 -1.36
C CYS A 1 -2.13 -6.68 0.00
N ILE A 2 -2.13 -5.36 0.18
CA ILE A 2 -2.64 -4.69 1.38
C ILE A 2 -4.00 -4.14 0.98
N SER A 3 -5.08 -4.68 1.55
CA SER A 3 -6.45 -4.29 1.17
C SER A 3 -7.27 -3.84 2.37
N PHE A 4 -8.11 -2.83 2.15
CA PHE A 4 -9.12 -2.37 3.10
C PHE A 4 -10.48 -3.08 2.91
N ALA A 5 -10.64 -3.91 1.86
CA ALA A 5 -11.91 -4.58 1.57
C ALA A 5 -12.22 -5.66 2.63
N THR A 6 -13.14 -5.36 3.54
CA THR A 6 -13.77 -6.33 4.44
C THR A 6 -14.83 -7.16 3.71
N MET A 7 -14.45 -8.03 2.76
CA MET A 7 -15.28 -9.18 2.32
C MET A 7 -14.56 -10.07 1.30
N GLU A 8 -14.66 -11.39 1.52
CA GLU A 8 -14.29 -12.53 0.66
C GLU A 8 -13.18 -12.29 -0.37
N CYS A 9 -11.94 -12.53 0.04
CA CYS A 9 -10.81 -12.69 -0.87
C CYS A 9 -11.09 -13.87 -1.81
N ALA A 10 -11.34 -13.58 -3.09
CA ALA A 10 -11.46 -14.61 -4.11
C ALA A 10 -10.07 -15.20 -4.41
N ALA A 11 -9.93 -16.49 -4.11
CA ALA A 11 -8.77 -17.36 -4.28
C ALA A 11 -7.64 -17.22 -3.23
N ASP A 12 -7.50 -18.27 -2.42
CA ASP A 12 -6.33 -18.58 -1.58
C ASP A 12 -5.17 -19.01 -2.51
N ASP A 13 -4.56 -18.03 -3.17
CA ASP A 13 -3.36 -18.27 -3.97
C ASP A 13 -2.13 -18.29 -3.05
N ALA A 14 -1.35 -19.37 -3.12
CA ALA A 14 -0.21 -19.59 -2.24
C ALA A 14 0.88 -18.51 -2.36
N GLN A 15 0.87 -17.71 -3.43
CA GLN A 15 1.84 -16.65 -3.70
C GLN A 15 1.35 -15.26 -3.27
N THR A 16 0.12 -15.15 -2.77
CA THR A 16 -0.48 -13.86 -2.40
C THR A 16 -0.82 -13.82 -0.91
N VAL A 17 -0.18 -12.90 -0.18
CA VAL A 17 -0.57 -12.62 1.21
C VAL A 17 -1.40 -11.34 1.26
N TYR A 18 -2.59 -11.47 1.81
CA TYR A 18 -3.45 -10.32 2.13
C TYR A 18 -3.12 -9.80 3.53
N VAL A 19 -2.80 -8.52 3.59
CA VAL A 19 -2.73 -7.77 4.85
C VAL A 19 -3.99 -6.95 4.91
N GLU A 20 -4.93 -7.36 5.75
CA GLU A 20 -6.04 -6.48 6.12
C GLU A 20 -5.44 -5.17 6.62
N SER A 21 -5.98 -4.05 6.17
CA SER A 21 -5.58 -2.73 6.63
C SER A 21 -6.35 -2.40 7.90
N PRO A 22 -5.85 -2.70 9.12
CA PRO A 22 -6.45 -2.12 10.31
C PRO A 22 -6.31 -0.59 10.21
N THR A 23 -7.15 0.13 10.94
CA THR A 23 -7.11 1.60 11.02
C THR A 23 -5.72 2.16 11.42
N MET A 24 -4.78 1.33 11.87
CA MET A 24 -3.42 1.70 12.26
C MET A 24 -2.40 1.40 11.15
N LEU A 25 -1.88 2.46 10.53
CA LEU A 25 -0.91 2.40 9.43
C LEU A 25 0.40 1.71 9.83
N GLU A 26 0.81 1.86 11.09
CA GLU A 26 2.02 1.24 11.64
C GLU A 26 1.95 -0.29 11.60
N TYR A 27 0.75 -0.86 11.78
CA TYR A 27 0.57 -2.31 11.73
C TYR A 27 0.83 -2.85 10.32
N ILE A 28 0.44 -2.11 9.29
CA ILE A 28 0.70 -2.48 7.89
C ILE A 28 2.21 -2.59 7.66
N VAL A 29 2.97 -1.59 8.11
CA VAL A 29 4.45 -1.59 8.01
C VAL A 29 5.05 -2.78 8.76
N LEU A 30 4.60 -3.03 10.00
CA LEU A 30 5.09 -4.15 10.81
C LEU A 30 4.79 -5.51 10.16
N LYS A 31 3.59 -5.69 9.59
CA LYS A 31 3.21 -6.91 8.89
C LYS A 31 4.02 -7.10 7.61
N MET A 32 4.23 -6.04 6.84
CA MET A 32 5.06 -6.10 5.65
C MET A 32 6.49 -6.51 5.99
N GLU A 33 7.11 -5.90 7.01
CA GLU A 33 8.46 -6.28 7.47
C GLU A 33 8.52 -7.72 7.98
N TYR A 34 7.49 -8.18 8.69
CA TYR A 34 7.39 -9.57 9.11
C TYR A 34 7.37 -10.53 7.90
N LEU A 35 6.60 -10.21 6.86
CA LEU A 35 6.52 -11.03 5.64
C LEU A 35 7.85 -11.04 4.89
N PHE A 36 8.52 -9.90 4.74
CA PHE A 36 9.86 -9.83 4.15
C PHE A 36 10.89 -10.66 4.93
N ARG A 37 10.76 -10.76 6.25
CA ARG A 37 11.62 -11.63 7.07
C ARG A 37 11.27 -13.10 6.96
N LYS A 38 10.02 -13.45 6.67
CA LYS A 38 9.54 -14.83 6.53
C LYS A 38 9.93 -15.41 5.17
N GLY A 39 9.71 -14.69 4.08
CA GLY A 39 10.10 -15.10 2.72
C GLY A 39 11.53 -14.72 2.36
N LYS A 40 12.52 -15.08 3.19
CA LYS A 40 13.93 -14.74 2.92
C LYS A 40 14.36 -15.27 1.55
N GLY A 41 14.85 -14.36 0.70
CA GLY A 41 15.33 -14.68 -0.64
C GLY A 41 14.25 -14.66 -1.72
N GLU A 42 12.99 -14.47 -1.36
CA GLU A 42 11.89 -14.28 -2.31
C GLU A 42 11.83 -12.83 -2.81
N GLN A 43 11.30 -12.64 -4.01
CA GLN A 43 11.00 -11.33 -4.57
C GLN A 43 9.56 -10.96 -4.22
N PHE A 44 9.36 -9.75 -3.72
CA PHE A 44 8.05 -9.28 -3.31
C PHE A 44 7.56 -8.15 -4.22
N MET A 45 6.27 -8.18 -4.51
CA MET A 45 5.52 -7.02 -5.01
C MET A 45 4.56 -6.58 -3.92
N VAL A 46 4.59 -5.29 -3.58
CA VAL A 46 3.69 -4.72 -2.55
C VAL A 46 2.62 -3.93 -3.27
N ILE A 47 1.37 -4.38 -3.18
CA ILE A 47 0.22 -3.68 -3.77
C ILE A 47 -0.58 -3.06 -2.62
N LEU A 48 -0.83 -1.75 -2.68
CA LEU A 48 -1.69 -1.01 -1.75
C LEU A 48 -3.03 -0.70 -2.43
N ASP A 49 -4.11 -1.28 -1.93
CA ASP A 49 -5.44 -1.27 -2.54
C ASP A 49 -6.55 -0.85 -1.54
N SER A 50 -7.23 0.29 -1.62
CA SER A 50 -6.95 1.49 -2.42
C SER A 50 -6.48 2.60 -1.48
N VAL A 51 -5.58 3.48 -1.96
CA VAL A 51 -5.11 4.61 -1.14
C VAL A 51 -6.23 5.60 -0.83
N ASN A 52 -7.28 5.64 -1.65
CA ASN A 52 -8.49 6.45 -1.41
C ASN A 52 -9.17 6.05 -0.09
N SER A 53 -9.30 4.74 0.18
CA SER A 53 -9.89 4.25 1.42
C SER A 53 -9.07 4.65 2.65
N LEU A 54 -7.74 4.59 2.56
CA LEU A 54 -6.87 5.06 3.62
C LEU A 54 -7.04 6.56 3.88
N ALA A 55 -7.19 7.36 2.83
CA ALA A 55 -7.41 8.81 2.90
C ALA A 55 -8.82 9.22 3.36
N ALA A 56 -9.79 8.31 3.34
CA ALA A 56 -11.09 8.54 3.94
C ALA A 56 -11.05 8.48 5.47
N HIS A 57 -10.07 7.77 6.04
CA HIS A 57 -9.98 7.50 7.48
C HIS A 57 -8.76 8.13 8.18
N ASN A 58 -7.84 8.73 7.44
CA ASN A 58 -6.60 9.30 7.96
C ASN A 58 -6.35 10.70 7.40
N GLU A 59 -5.64 11.52 8.18
CA GLU A 59 -5.16 12.81 7.69
C GLU A 59 -4.08 12.63 6.62
N VAL A 60 -4.07 13.51 5.61
CA VAL A 60 -3.11 13.46 4.49
C VAL A 60 -1.66 13.48 4.98
N ARG A 61 -1.36 14.23 6.04
CA ARG A 61 -0.02 14.27 6.64
C ARG A 61 0.40 12.91 7.21
N MET A 62 -0.49 12.23 7.92
CA MET A 62 -0.21 10.92 8.48
C MET A 62 0.00 9.88 7.38
N LEU A 63 -0.80 9.96 6.31
CA LEU A 63 -0.60 9.13 5.12
C LEU A 63 0.74 9.40 4.45
N TYR A 64 1.14 10.65 4.31
CA TYR A 64 2.43 10.99 3.72
C TYR A 64 3.59 10.34 4.49
N GLU A 65 3.61 10.48 5.83
CA GLU A 65 4.63 9.88 6.69
C GLU A 65 4.62 8.35 6.57
N PHE A 66 3.44 7.73 6.57
CA PHE A 66 3.28 6.28 6.33
C PHE A 66 3.83 5.86 4.96
N MET A 67 3.47 6.55 3.89
CA MET A 67 3.89 6.22 2.53
C MET A 67 5.40 6.31 2.39
N GLN A 68 6.03 7.34 2.97
CA GLN A 68 7.50 7.43 2.99
C GLN A 68 8.14 6.21 3.65
N VAL A 69 7.64 5.77 4.81
CA VAL A 69 8.15 4.58 5.51
C VAL A 69 7.91 3.31 4.70
N LEU A 70 6.71 3.14 4.15
CA LEU A 70 6.32 1.98 3.35
C LEU A 70 7.22 1.85 2.10
N MET A 71 7.39 2.93 1.35
CA MET A 71 8.21 2.98 0.14
C MET A 71 9.67 2.71 0.46
N ALA A 72 10.22 3.33 1.52
CA ALA A 72 11.60 3.10 1.96
C ALA A 72 11.84 1.64 2.37
N SER A 73 10.93 1.06 3.14
CA SER A 73 11.00 -0.34 3.57
C SER A 73 10.91 -1.30 2.37
N ALA A 74 9.93 -1.12 1.48
CA ALA A 74 9.79 -1.93 0.28
C ALA A 74 11.06 -1.86 -0.60
N LYS A 75 11.55 -0.65 -0.88
CA LYS A 75 12.77 -0.43 -1.68
C LYS A 75 14.00 -1.08 -1.05
N SER A 76 14.15 -1.03 0.28
CA SER A 76 15.28 -1.65 1.00
C SER A 76 15.36 -3.18 0.82
N ARG A 77 14.23 -3.80 0.45
CA ARG A 77 14.11 -5.24 0.19
C ARG A 77 14.08 -5.59 -1.29
N GLY A 78 14.26 -4.61 -2.17
CA GLY A 78 14.10 -4.80 -3.61
C GLY A 78 12.66 -5.06 -4.05
N ALA A 79 11.67 -4.81 -3.17
CA ALA A 79 10.27 -4.99 -3.51
C ALA A 79 9.76 -3.79 -4.30
N TYR A 80 8.89 -4.04 -5.28
CA TYR A 80 8.28 -2.99 -6.09
C TYR A 80 6.91 -2.60 -5.51
N PRO A 81 6.74 -1.39 -4.96
CA PRO A 81 5.46 -0.91 -4.47
C PRO A 81 4.58 -0.40 -5.62
N VAL A 82 3.32 -0.81 -5.62
CA VAL A 82 2.28 -0.35 -6.54
C VAL A 82 1.10 0.16 -5.71
N ILE A 83 0.62 1.35 -6.04
CA ILE A 83 -0.45 2.01 -5.33
C ILE A 83 -1.65 2.10 -6.27
N LEU A 84 -2.78 1.56 -5.84
CA LEU A 84 -4.03 1.64 -6.58
C LEU A 84 -4.87 2.79 -6.03
N SER A 85 -5.43 3.56 -6.97
CA SER A 85 -6.30 4.68 -6.65
C SER A 85 -7.41 4.82 -7.68
N MET A 86 -8.59 5.25 -7.22
CA MET A 86 -9.73 5.58 -8.06
C MET A 86 -9.75 7.09 -8.32
N GLU A 87 -9.74 7.48 -9.59
CA GLU A 87 -9.72 8.88 -10.02
C GLU A 87 -10.93 9.65 -9.47
N ASP A 88 -12.13 9.07 -9.59
CA ASP A 88 -13.39 9.68 -9.11
C ASP A 88 -13.42 9.96 -7.60
N GLN A 89 -12.59 9.27 -6.82
CA GLN A 89 -12.50 9.40 -5.36
C GLN A 89 -11.23 10.14 -4.92
N MET A 90 -10.47 10.72 -5.83
CA MET A 90 -9.19 11.35 -5.53
C MET A 90 -9.38 12.81 -5.12
N LYS A 91 -9.03 13.13 -3.87
CA LYS A 91 -8.98 14.52 -3.38
C LYS A 91 -7.71 15.21 -3.90
N PRO A 92 -7.72 16.53 -4.16
CA PRO A 92 -6.54 17.27 -4.64
C PRO A 92 -5.31 17.09 -3.73
N GLU A 93 -5.49 17.21 -2.42
CA GLU A 93 -4.42 17.06 -1.42
C GLU A 93 -3.81 15.64 -1.44
N LEU A 94 -4.63 14.62 -1.70
CA LEU A 94 -4.16 13.24 -1.83
C LEU A 94 -3.35 13.08 -3.12
N HIS A 95 -3.80 13.68 -4.22
CA HIS A 95 -3.08 13.66 -5.50
C HIS A 95 -1.70 14.31 -5.38
N GLU A 96 -1.63 15.50 -4.78
CA GLU A 96 -0.37 16.22 -4.54
C GLU A 96 0.57 15.39 -3.65
N MET A 97 0.06 14.75 -2.61
CA MET A 97 0.84 13.85 -1.75
C MET A 97 1.40 12.66 -2.53
N LEU A 98 0.57 12.01 -3.36
CA LEU A 98 1.01 10.91 -4.21
C LEU A 98 2.11 11.36 -5.18
N GLN A 99 2.01 12.58 -5.74
CA GLN A 99 3.03 13.11 -6.66
C GLN A 99 4.40 13.27 -6.00
N LEU A 100 4.46 13.43 -4.68
CA LEU A 100 5.71 13.54 -3.92
C LEU A 100 6.32 12.18 -3.58
N VAL A 101 5.51 11.12 -3.50
CA VAL A 101 5.98 9.78 -3.08
C VAL A 101 6.11 8.77 -4.21
N CYS A 102 5.41 8.98 -5.33
CA CYS A 102 5.43 8.09 -6.49
C CYS A 102 6.39 8.59 -7.55
N ASP A 103 7.21 7.67 -8.09
CA ASP A 103 8.10 7.98 -9.22
C ASP A 103 7.33 8.06 -10.56
N GLN A 104 6.21 7.34 -10.69
CA GLN A 104 5.43 7.23 -11.91
C GLN A 104 3.93 7.12 -11.62
N PHE A 105 3.14 7.71 -12.52
CA PHE A 105 1.68 7.57 -12.55
C PHE A 105 1.26 6.93 -13.87
N VAL A 106 0.39 5.93 -13.77
CA VAL A 106 -0.21 5.26 -14.93
C VAL A 106 -1.72 5.33 -14.77
N THR A 107 -2.37 6.01 -15.72
CA THR A 107 -3.84 6.06 -15.79
C THR A 107 -4.31 4.94 -16.71
N LEU A 108 -5.14 4.04 -16.18
CA LEU A 108 -5.78 2.98 -16.95
C LEU A 108 -7.07 3.55 -17.56
N LYS A 109 -7.24 3.35 -18.87
CA LYS A 109 -8.44 3.76 -19.64
C LYS A 109 -9.26 2.55 -20.03
#